data_AF-A0A0S9F7D7-F1
#
_entry.id   AF-A0A0S9F7D7-F1
#
_cell.length_a   1.000
_cell.length_b   1.000
_cell.length_c   1.000
_cell.angle_alpha   90.00
_cell.angle_beta   90.00
_cell.angle_gamma   90.00
#
_symmetry.space_group_name_H-M   'P 1'
#
loop_
_entity.id
_entity.type
_entity.pdbx_description
1 polymer ?
#
loop_
_entity_poly.entity_id
_entity_poly.type
_entity_poly.pdbx_seq_one_letter_code
_entity_poly.pdbx_strand_id
1 'polypeptide(L)'
;MILPGLVLGLAGTDGNSGTARYSFSVPELTDGLHFVALAMGVFGFTEIAANVEQCEHCETFGRKPARGPAALARRDQSPCLSPHN
;
A
#
# COMPACT_ATOMS: atom_id res chain seq x y z
N MET A 1 -19.79 -9.51 -3.35
CA MET A 1 -19.23 -8.17 -3.62
C MET A 1 -19.26 -7.78 -5.11
N ILE A 2 -20.06 -8.43 -5.96
CA ILE A 2 -20.08 -8.14 -7.42
C ILE A 2 -21.29 -7.30 -7.81
N LEU A 3 -22.47 -7.62 -7.27
CA LEU A 3 -23.71 -6.88 -7.55
C LEU A 3 -23.58 -5.36 -7.34
N PRO A 4 -23.06 -4.84 -6.21
CA PRO A 4 -22.93 -3.39 -6.04
C PRO A 4 -21.93 -2.77 -7.03
N GLY A 5 -20.82 -3.46 -7.33
CA GLY A 5 -19.84 -2.98 -8.31
C GLY A 5 -20.42 -2.92 -9.73
N LEU A 6 -21.25 -3.90 -10.10
CA LEU A 6 -21.91 -3.94 -11.40
C LEU A 6 -22.94 -2.81 -11.54
N VAL A 7 -23.75 -2.58 -10.50
CA VAL A 7 -24.74 -1.49 -10.49
C VAL A 7 -24.05 -0.13 -10.58
N LEU A 8 -22.98 0.09 -9.81
CA LEU A 8 -22.22 1.34 -9.85
C LEU A 8 -21.48 1.54 -11.18
N GLY A 9 -20.98 0.47 -11.80
CA GLY A 9 -20.30 0.54 -13.09
C GLY A 9 -21.23 0.73 -14.30
N LEU A 10 -22.53 0.45 -14.15
CA LEU A 10 -23.54 0.67 -15.18
C LEU A 10 -24.18 2.06 -15.12
N ALA A 11 -23.86 2.87 -14.11
CA ALA A 11 -24.32 4.25 -13.99
C ALA A 11 -23.59 5.15 -14.98
N GLY A 12 -24.34 5.88 -15.81
CA GLY A 12 -23.80 6.72 -16.89
C GLY A 12 -24.53 6.54 -18.21
N THR A 13 -23.97 7.13 -19.25
CA THR A 13 -24.48 7.01 -20.63
C THR A 13 -24.06 5.68 -21.25
N ASP A 14 -25.03 4.92 -21.76
CA ASP A 14 -24.74 3.72 -22.55
C ASP A 14 -24.15 4.13 -23.91
N GLY A 15 -22.91 3.70 -24.22
CA GLY A 15 -22.21 4.09 -25.45
C GLY A 15 -22.79 3.51 -26.74
N ASN A 16 -23.62 2.47 -26.67
CA ASN A 16 -24.29 1.87 -27.82
C ASN A 16 -25.61 2.60 -28.15
N SER A 17 -26.30 3.15 -27.15
CA SER A 17 -27.64 3.74 -27.33
C SER A 17 -27.76 5.23 -27.00
N GLY A 18 -26.75 5.83 -26.36
CA GLY A 18 -26.78 7.22 -25.89
C GLY A 18 -27.79 7.48 -24.76
N THR A 19 -28.39 6.43 -24.20
CA THR A 19 -29.39 6.55 -23.14
C THR A 19 -28.72 6.61 -21.78
N ALA A 20 -29.08 7.60 -20.95
CA ALA A 20 -28.57 7.73 -19.60
C ALA A 20 -29.21 6.69 -18.66
N ARG A 21 -28.39 5.88 -17.99
CA ARG A 21 -28.80 4.90 -16.97
C ARG A 21 -28.43 5.40 -15.58
N TYR A 22 -29.37 5.36 -14.65
CA TYR A 22 -29.17 5.79 -13.26
C TYR A 22 -28.67 7.25 -13.13
N SER A 23 -29.03 8.13 -14.07
CA SER A 23 -28.62 9.55 -14.09
C SER A 23 -29.48 10.45 -13.17
N PHE A 24 -30.71 10.05 -12.82
CA PHE A 24 -31.60 10.75 -11.87
C PHE A 24 -31.73 12.27 -12.10
N SER A 25 -31.64 12.73 -13.35
CA SER A 25 -31.64 14.16 -13.77
C SER A 25 -30.43 14.99 -13.30
N VAL A 26 -29.35 14.32 -12.88
CA VAL A 26 -28.08 14.96 -12.50
C VAL A 26 -27.10 14.85 -13.69
N PRO A 27 -26.62 15.98 -14.25
CA PRO A 27 -25.69 15.98 -15.38
C PRO A 27 -24.41 15.19 -15.11
N GLU A 28 -23.86 15.32 -13.90
CA GLU A 28 -22.60 14.66 -13.50
C GLU A 28 -22.72 13.13 -13.53
N LEU A 29 -23.89 12.57 -13.20
CA LEU A 29 -24.11 11.11 -13.26
C LEU A 29 -24.30 10.61 -14.70
N THR A 30 -24.55 11.51 -15.65
CA THR A 30 -24.68 11.16 -17.07
C THR A 30 -23.32 10.86 -17.70
N ASP A 31 -22.27 11.55 -17.23
CA ASP A 31 -20.86 11.24 -17.55
C ASP A 31 -20.39 9.93 -16.88
N GLY A 32 -21.09 9.51 -15.83
CA GLY A 32 -20.89 8.24 -15.14
C GLY A 32 -20.05 8.34 -13.87
N LEU A 33 -19.92 7.22 -13.17
CA LEU A 33 -19.15 7.17 -11.92
C LEU A 33 -17.68 6.82 -12.20
N HIS A 34 -16.76 7.64 -11.69
CA HIS A 34 -15.32 7.37 -11.69
C HIS A 34 -14.95 6.34 -10.59
N PHE A 35 -15.58 5.17 -10.62
CA PHE A 35 -15.41 4.13 -9.61
C PHE A 35 -13.95 3.66 -9.46
N VAL A 36 -13.19 3.62 -10.57
CA VAL A 36 -11.77 3.27 -10.55
C VAL A 36 -10.94 4.29 -9.78
N ALA A 37 -11.18 5.59 -10.01
CA ALA A 37 -10.47 6.66 -9.30
C ALA A 37 -10.81 6.65 -7.80
N LEU A 38 -12.09 6.42 -7.46
CA LEU A 38 -12.53 6.25 -6.07
C LEU A 38 -11.81 5.06 -5.41
N ALA A 39 -11.78 3.90 -6.07
CA ALA A 39 -11.15 2.70 -5.54
C ALA A 39 -9.64 2.90 -5.32
N MET A 40 -8.93 3.48 -6.29
CA MET A 40 -7.51 3.81 -6.14
C MET A 40 -7.27 4.83 -5.02
N GLY A 41 -8.15 5.82 -4.88
CA GLY A 41 -8.05 6.84 -3.83
C GLY A 41 -8.24 6.26 -2.43
N VAL A 42 -9.27 5.43 -2.23
CA VAL A 42 -9.54 4.78 -0.94
C VAL A 42 -8.41 3.82 -0.59
N PHE A 43 -7.96 2.99 -1.53
CA PHE A 43 -6.85 2.07 -1.31
C PHE A 43 -5.56 2.82 -0.91
N GLY A 44 -5.16 3.84 -1.67
CA GLY A 44 -3.98 4.64 -1.36
C GLY A 44 -4.10 5.36 -0.01
N PHE A 45 -5.28 5.92 0.31
CA PHE A 45 -5.53 6.54 1.61
C PHE A 45 -5.38 5.54 2.76
N THR A 46 -5.91 4.31 2.60
CA THR A 46 -5.81 3.28 3.64
C THR A 46 -4.37 2.83 3.87
N GLU A 47 -3.55 2.69 2.84
CA GLU A 47 -2.13 2.34 3.02
C GLU A 47 -1.35 3.44 3.74
N ILE A 48 -1.60 4.71 3.40
CA ILE A 48 -0.97 5.83 4.09
C ILE A 48 -1.40 5.88 5.56
N ALA A 49 -2.70 5.74 5.83
CA ALA A 49 -3.23 5.75 7.19
C ALA A 49 -2.66 4.60 8.04
N ALA A 50 -2.61 3.39 7.50
CA ALA A 50 -2.05 2.22 8.18
C ALA A 50 -0.54 2.37 8.44
N ASN A 51 0.20 2.98 7.51
CA ASN A 51 1.64 3.23 7.67
C ASN A 51 1.93 4.28 8.76
N VAL A 52 1.04 5.26 8.95
CA VAL A 52 1.15 6.23 10.05
C VAL A 52 0.86 5.58 11.40
N GLU A 53 -0.19 4.76 11.49
CA GLU A 53 -0.53 4.04 12.73
C GLU A 53 0.60 3.11 13.21
N GLN A 54 1.31 2.47 12.27
CA GLN A 54 2.47 1.62 12.61
C GLN A 54 3.64 2.41 13.22
N CYS A 55 3.71 3.73 13.03
CA CYS A 55 4.71 4.57 13.68
C CYS A 55 4.34 4.90 15.14
N GLU A 56 3.06 4.84 15.51
CA GLU A 56 2.56 5.14 16.87
C GLU A 56 2.72 3.92 17.80
N HIS A 57 2.67 2.69 17.27
CA HIS A 57 3.02 1.47 18.02
C HIS A 57 4.50 1.14 17.98
N CYS A 58 5.33 2.01 17.41
CA CYS A 58 6.76 2.03 17.65
C CYS A 58 7.00 2.67 19.03
N GLU A 59 6.43 2.07 20.07
CA GLU A 59 6.87 2.30 21.43
C GLU A 59 8.35 1.93 21.48
N THR A 60 9.22 2.95 21.45
CA THR A 60 10.44 3.09 22.26
C THR A 60 11.16 1.81 22.71
N PHE A 61 11.25 0.77 21.88
CA PHE A 61 12.19 -0.31 22.11
C PHE A 61 13.54 0.25 21.69
N GLY A 62 14.29 0.65 22.72
CA GLY A 62 15.68 1.07 22.60
C GLY A 62 16.38 0.23 21.54
N ARG A 63 16.56 0.85 20.37
CA ARG A 63 17.55 0.39 19.40
C ARG A 63 18.89 0.73 20.05
N LYS A 64 19.28 -0.08 21.05
CA LYS A 64 20.70 -0.35 21.26
C LYS A 64 21.21 -0.70 19.87
N PRO A 65 22.16 0.05 19.29
CA PRO A 65 22.92 -0.53 18.21
C PRO A 65 23.63 -1.72 18.85
N ALA A 66 23.09 -2.93 18.64
CA ALA A 66 23.79 -4.17 18.88
C ALA A 66 24.88 -4.32 17.80
N ARG A 67 25.79 -3.36 17.81
CA ARG A 67 27.06 -3.39 17.09
C ARG A 67 28.05 -2.54 17.88
N GLY A 68 28.24 -2.92 19.14
CA GLY A 68 29.44 -2.58 19.86
C GLY A 68 30.66 -3.21 19.17
N PRO A 69 31.87 -2.66 19.41
CA PRO A 69 33.11 -3.09 18.76
C PRO A 69 33.49 -4.57 18.98
N ALA A 70 32.80 -5.30 19.86
CA ALA A 70 33.01 -6.72 20.10
C ALA A 70 32.60 -7.63 18.93
N ALA A 71 31.66 -7.21 18.06
CA ALA A 71 31.25 -7.99 16.89
C ALA A 71 32.24 -7.89 15.71
N LEU A 72 33.19 -6.95 15.76
CA LEU A 72 34.25 -6.79 14.77
C LEU A 72 35.56 -7.49 15.18
N ALA A 73 35.63 -8.05 16.40
CA ALA A 73 36.83 -8.75 16.90
C ALA A 73 36.86 -10.26 16.54
N ARG A 74 35.83 -10.80 15.88
CA ARG A 74 35.80 -12.20 15.39
C ARG A 74 35.95 -12.33 13.87
N ARG A 75 36.66 -11.40 13.23
CA ARG A 75 37.17 -11.59 11.86
C ARG A 75 38.70 -11.64 11.77
N ASP A 76 39.38 -11.69 12.91
CA ASP A 76 40.84 -11.84 13.00
C ASP A 76 41.27 -13.13 13.72
N GLN A 77 40.50 -14.20 13.51
CA GLN A 77 40.94 -15.53 13.92
C GLN A 77 40.99 -16.39 12.66
N SER A 78 41.98 -16.10 11.83
CA SER A 78 42.58 -17.08 10.92
C SER A 78 43.66 -17.82 11.73
N PRO A 79 43.40 -19.01 12.29
CA PRO A 79 44.46 -19.85 12.80
C PRO A 79 45.09 -20.57 11.60
N CYS A 80 46.00 -19.89 10.90
CA CYS A 80 46.95 -20.58 10.03
C CYS A 80 48.30 -20.60 10.73
N LEU A 81 48.34 -21.36 11.83
CA LEU A 81 49.57 -21.94 12.32
C LEU A 81 49.94 -23.07 11.35
N SER A 82 51.08 -22.98 10.70
CA SER A 82 51.92 -24.17 10.57
C SER A 82 53.40 -23.77 10.60
N PRO A 83 54.23 -24.52 11.34
CA PRO A 83 55.56 -24.12 11.76
C PRO A 83 56.63 -24.50 10.73
N HIS A 84 57.80 -23.86 10.89
CA HIS A 84 59.15 -24.40 10.66
C HIS A 84 59.27 -25.64 9.75
N ASN A 85 59.77 -25.45 8.53
CA ASN A 85 61.13 -25.83 8.11
C ASN A 85 61.37 -25.33 6.67
#